data_AF-A0A177IYA5-F1
#
_entry.id   AF-A0A177IYA5-F1
#
_cell.length_a   1.000
_cell.length_b   1.000
_cell.length_c   1.000
_cell.angle_alpha   90.00
_cell.angle_beta   90.00
_cell.angle_gamma   90.00
#
_symmetry.space_group_name_H-M   'P 1'
#
loop_
_entity.id
_entity.type
_entity.pdbx_description
1 polymer ?
#
loop_
_entity_poly.entity_id
_entity_poly.type
_entity_poly.pdbx_seq_one_letter_code
_entity_poly.pdbx_strand_id
1 'polypeptide(L)'
;MNQIARVVNVFSTPYEAWSYRQSTDEEALSLCQKGYSLAESFTTKDKLLEEVSNHVQAAARMLREGADNALERHIDKALSASSEYRDLRNLMPSNVPQALSAYQAEFSEADLSAADSAIKAIGVTMPNGQFLFHGGLWPLGVQTFTTTRPFSTSFCPQVARKNAEWKSKAYDAGRMDLMVVHVIQPQTKAYAYSRDGDHGNEKEVVFATGAQLTLTRETHIADVTAYKVGPCYETLKRTVPAYLVEIDIS
;
A
#
# COMPACT_ATOMS: atom_id res chain seq x y z
N MET A 1 30.45 -0.95 8.14
CA MET A 1 29.63 0.22 7.75
C MET A 1 28.19 -0.19 8.00
N ASN A 2 27.44 0.56 8.81
CA ASN A 2 26.00 0.31 8.96
C ASN A 2 25.35 0.62 7.61
N GLN A 3 24.85 -0.40 6.91
CA GLN A 3 24.12 -0.19 5.68
C GLN A 3 22.77 0.45 6.02
N ILE A 4 22.51 1.62 5.45
CA ILE A 4 21.28 2.39 5.63
C ILE A 4 20.43 2.17 4.38
N ALA A 5 19.14 1.89 4.55
CA ALA A 5 18.21 1.77 3.43
C ALA A 5 18.10 3.10 2.65
N ARG A 6 17.86 3.02 1.33
CA ARG A 6 17.67 4.19 0.46
C ARG A 6 16.19 4.35 0.11
N VAL A 7 15.75 5.59 -0.17
CA VAL A 7 14.33 5.88 -0.46
C VAL A 7 13.91 5.14 -1.74
N VAL A 8 12.86 4.35 -1.63
CA VAL A 8 12.22 3.67 -2.74
C VAL A 8 11.07 4.55 -3.23
N ASN A 9 11.19 5.10 -4.43
CA ASN A 9 10.15 5.91 -5.05
C ASN A 9 9.48 5.13 -6.20
N VAL A 10 8.32 4.54 -5.92
CA VAL A 10 7.55 3.78 -6.93
C VAL A 10 6.84 4.67 -7.96
N PHE A 11 6.88 5.99 -7.78
CA PHE A 11 6.33 7.00 -8.69
C PHE A 11 7.42 7.90 -9.28
N SER A 12 8.68 7.43 -9.33
CA SER A 12 9.75 8.16 -10.04
C SER A 12 9.43 8.34 -11.52
N THR A 13 8.64 7.42 -12.07
CA THR A 13 7.92 7.57 -13.33
C THR A 13 6.43 7.63 -12.98
N PRO A 14 5.69 8.65 -13.45
CA PRO A 14 4.25 8.73 -13.17
C PRO A 14 3.48 7.53 -13.71
N TYR A 15 2.41 7.16 -13.01
CA TYR A 15 1.39 6.27 -13.53
C TYR A 15 0.37 7.07 -14.33
N GLU A 16 0.04 6.62 -15.53
CA GLU A 16 -0.96 7.26 -16.38
C GLU A 16 -2.19 6.36 -16.51
N ALA A 17 -3.35 6.89 -16.10
CA ALA A 17 -4.65 6.28 -16.34
C ALA A 17 -5.21 6.78 -17.68
N TRP A 18 -5.51 5.87 -18.60
CA TRP A 18 -6.01 6.19 -19.94
C TRP A 18 -7.41 5.63 -20.15
N SER A 19 -8.24 6.34 -20.91
CA SER A 19 -9.38 5.73 -21.61
C SER A 19 -8.88 4.97 -22.84
N TYR A 20 -9.66 3.98 -23.26
CA TYR A 20 -9.38 3.18 -24.43
C TYR A 20 -10.55 3.25 -25.41
N ARG A 21 -10.24 3.32 -26.69
CA ARG A 21 -11.21 3.17 -27.78
C ARG A 21 -10.90 1.92 -28.58
N GLN A 22 -11.87 1.48 -29.39
CA GLN A 22 -11.59 0.46 -30.38
C GLN A 22 -10.55 0.97 -31.39
N SER A 23 -9.58 0.12 -31.68
CA SER A 23 -8.61 0.35 -32.75
C SER A 23 -9.33 0.29 -34.10
N THR A 24 -8.86 1.04 -35.09
CA THR A 24 -9.21 0.77 -36.49
C THR A 24 -8.55 -0.53 -36.96
N ASP A 25 -9.03 -1.11 -38.08
CA ASP A 25 -8.43 -2.32 -38.65
C ASP A 25 -6.94 -2.13 -38.97
N GLU A 26 -6.55 -0.95 -39.46
CA GLU A 26 -5.16 -0.58 -39.75
C GLU A 26 -4.31 -0.51 -38.47
N GLU A 27 -4.84 0.10 -37.41
CA GLU A 27 -4.18 0.18 -36.10
C GLU A 27 -4.01 -1.20 -35.48
N ALA A 28 -5.07 -2.03 -35.51
CA ALA A 28 -5.05 -3.39 -34.99
C ALA A 28 -4.04 -4.26 -35.75
N LEU A 29 -4.00 -4.16 -37.08
CA LEU A 29 -3.00 -4.86 -37.90
C LEU A 29 -1.58 -4.38 -37.57
N SER A 30 -1.37 -3.08 -37.40
CA SER A 30 -0.07 -2.52 -37.02
C SER A 30 0.40 -3.02 -35.65
N LEU A 31 -0.50 -3.11 -34.68
CA LEU A 31 -0.21 -3.62 -33.33
C LEU A 31 0.12 -5.12 -33.36
N CYS A 32 -0.66 -5.92 -34.08
CA CYS A 32 -0.37 -7.34 -34.30
C CYS A 32 1.02 -7.55 -34.93
N GLN A 33 1.39 -6.73 -35.93
CA GLN A 33 2.71 -6.78 -36.56
C GLN A 33 3.86 -6.40 -35.60
N LYS A 34 3.57 -5.57 -34.59
CA LYS A 34 4.52 -5.21 -33.52
C LYS A 34 4.59 -6.26 -32.40
N GLY A 35 3.87 -7.37 -32.54
CA GLY A 35 3.89 -8.49 -31.59
C GLY A 35 2.95 -8.35 -30.40
N TYR A 36 2.02 -7.39 -30.44
CA TYR A 36 0.95 -7.32 -29.43
C TYR A 36 -0.01 -8.50 -29.61
N SER A 37 -0.62 -8.96 -28.52
CA SER A 37 -1.67 -9.98 -28.61
C SER A 37 -2.89 -9.45 -29.37
N LEU A 38 -3.72 -10.37 -29.86
CA LEU A 38 -4.95 -10.01 -30.56
C LEU A 38 -5.88 -9.17 -29.67
N ALA A 39 -5.98 -9.51 -28.38
CA ALA A 39 -6.79 -8.78 -27.41
C ALA A 39 -6.28 -7.34 -27.19
N GLU A 40 -4.96 -7.15 -27.09
CA GLU A 40 -4.36 -5.82 -26.95
C GLU A 40 -4.50 -4.99 -28.23
N SER A 41 -4.49 -5.63 -29.39
CA SER A 41 -4.56 -4.95 -30.69
C SER A 41 -5.93 -4.34 -30.98
N PHE A 42 -7.01 -4.82 -30.35
CA PHE A 42 -8.36 -4.30 -30.53
C PHE A 42 -8.66 -2.99 -29.80
N THR A 43 -7.77 -2.54 -28.91
CA THR A 43 -7.95 -1.29 -28.19
C THR A 43 -6.70 -0.44 -28.20
N THR A 44 -6.87 0.87 -28.38
CA THR A 44 -5.76 1.82 -28.29
C THR A 44 -6.10 2.93 -27.29
N LYS A 45 -5.04 3.55 -26.76
CA LYS A 45 -5.17 4.70 -25.85
C LYS A 45 -5.88 5.82 -26.58
N ASP A 46 -6.92 6.35 -25.96
CA ASP A 46 -7.72 7.44 -26.49
C ASP A 46 -7.35 8.76 -25.80
N LYS A 47 -7.59 8.86 -24.50
CA LYS A 47 -7.38 10.08 -23.72
C LYS A 47 -6.74 9.78 -22.37
N LEU A 48 -5.77 10.61 -21.98
CA LEU A 48 -5.22 10.61 -20.62
C LEU A 48 -6.28 11.16 -19.67
N LEU A 49 -6.70 10.33 -18.72
CA LEU A 49 -7.70 10.67 -17.71
C LEU A 49 -7.06 11.30 -16.47
N GLU A 50 -5.97 10.70 -16.01
CA GLU A 50 -5.26 11.13 -14.81
C GLU A 50 -3.79 10.72 -14.89
N GLU A 51 -2.91 11.59 -14.40
CA GLU A 51 -1.52 11.27 -14.11
C GLU A 51 -1.33 11.23 -12.59
N VAL A 52 -0.74 10.14 -12.10
CA VAL A 52 -0.42 9.90 -10.68
C VAL A 52 1.10 9.88 -10.53
N SER A 53 1.63 10.97 -9.99
CA SER A 53 3.07 11.24 -9.92
C SER A 53 3.61 11.19 -8.49
N ASN A 54 2.74 10.96 -7.49
CA ASN A 54 3.14 10.82 -6.09
C ASN A 54 2.15 9.97 -5.26
N HIS A 55 2.56 9.67 -4.03
CA HIS A 55 1.83 8.80 -3.11
C HIS A 55 0.46 9.39 -2.69
N VAL A 56 0.35 10.70 -2.50
CA VAL A 56 -0.91 11.38 -2.15
C VAL A 56 -1.94 11.24 -3.28
N GLN A 57 -1.54 11.48 -4.53
CA GLN A 57 -2.40 11.28 -5.69
C GLN A 57 -2.82 9.81 -5.84
N ALA A 58 -1.90 8.86 -5.59
CA ALA A 58 -2.18 7.44 -5.68
C ALA A 58 -3.21 6.99 -4.62
N ALA A 59 -3.09 7.47 -3.38
CA ALA A 59 -4.07 7.23 -2.33
C ALA A 59 -5.43 7.85 -2.67
N ALA A 60 -5.46 9.12 -3.12
CA ALA A 60 -6.70 9.79 -3.51
C ALA A 60 -7.40 9.05 -4.66
N ARG A 61 -6.67 8.61 -5.68
CA ARG A 61 -7.20 7.79 -6.77
C ARG A 61 -7.78 6.48 -6.24
N MET A 62 -7.06 5.78 -5.38
CA MET A 62 -7.51 4.50 -4.85
C MET A 62 -8.78 4.62 -3.99
N LEU A 63 -8.95 5.73 -3.26
CA LEU A 63 -10.19 6.02 -2.55
C LEU A 63 -11.38 6.27 -3.50
N ARG A 64 -11.16 6.81 -4.70
CA ARG A 64 -12.21 7.02 -5.71
C ARG A 64 -12.55 5.76 -6.52
N GLU A 65 -11.54 5.08 -7.03
CA GLU A 65 -11.70 3.96 -7.98
C GLU A 65 -11.99 2.63 -7.29
N GLY A 66 -11.58 2.49 -6.03
CA GLY A 66 -11.75 1.26 -5.25
C GLY A 66 -10.71 0.17 -5.56
N ALA A 67 -10.49 -0.09 -6.84
CA ALA A 67 -9.42 -0.96 -7.32
C ALA A 67 -8.91 -0.49 -8.69
N ASP A 68 -7.59 -0.51 -8.87
CA ASP A 68 -6.89 -0.22 -10.11
C ASP A 68 -5.72 -1.20 -10.27
N ASN A 69 -5.97 -2.30 -10.98
CA ASN A 69 -4.96 -3.33 -11.26
C ASN A 69 -3.83 -2.82 -12.16
N ALA A 70 -4.05 -1.75 -12.94
CA ALA A 70 -3.00 -1.15 -13.75
C ALA A 70 -2.05 -0.32 -12.89
N LEU A 71 -2.57 0.41 -11.90
CA LEU A 71 -1.76 1.08 -10.87
C LEU A 71 -0.96 0.07 -10.03
N GLU A 72 -1.59 -1.04 -9.59
CA GLU A 72 -0.87 -2.09 -8.85
C GLU A 72 0.28 -2.67 -9.68
N ARG A 73 0.04 -3.02 -10.96
CA ARG A 73 1.08 -3.51 -11.86
C ARG A 73 2.18 -2.47 -12.14
N HIS A 74 1.83 -1.19 -12.18
CA HIS A 74 2.82 -0.11 -12.31
C HIS A 74 3.77 -0.12 -11.11
N ILE A 75 3.23 -0.19 -9.88
CA ILE A 75 4.02 -0.27 -8.64
C ILE A 75 4.87 -1.55 -8.62
N ASP A 76 4.31 -2.70 -9.04
CA ASP A 76 5.07 -3.94 -9.14
C ASP A 76 6.27 -3.83 -10.09
N LYS A 77 6.10 -3.18 -11.24
CA LYS A 77 7.19 -2.93 -12.20
C LYS A 77 8.23 -1.98 -11.59
N ALA A 78 7.80 -0.90 -10.95
CA ALA A 78 8.70 0.07 -10.32
C ALA A 78 9.55 -0.58 -9.21
N LEU A 79 8.94 -1.39 -8.34
CA LEU A 79 9.65 -2.14 -7.30
C LEU A 79 10.63 -3.16 -7.88
N SER A 80 10.26 -3.85 -8.96
CA SER A 80 11.12 -4.85 -9.61
C SER A 80 12.33 -4.22 -10.32
N ALA A 81 12.18 -2.99 -10.81
CA ALA A 81 13.25 -2.24 -11.47
C ALA A 81 14.11 -1.42 -10.48
N SER A 82 13.65 -1.21 -9.25
CA SER A 82 14.32 -0.35 -8.27
C SER A 82 15.54 -1.03 -7.63
N SER A 83 16.70 -0.39 -7.79
CA SER A 83 17.92 -0.82 -7.10
C SER A 83 17.83 -0.60 -5.58
N GLU A 84 17.13 0.45 -5.17
CA GLU A 84 16.91 0.84 -3.78
C GLU A 84 16.03 -0.18 -3.05
N TYR A 85 15.00 -0.69 -3.71
CA TYR A 85 14.15 -1.75 -3.14
C TYR A 85 14.92 -3.06 -3.02
N ARG A 86 15.71 -3.41 -4.03
CA ARG A 86 16.60 -4.58 -3.97
C ARG A 86 17.61 -4.47 -2.82
N ASP A 87 18.22 -3.30 -2.65
CA ASP A 87 19.15 -3.05 -1.55
C ASP A 87 18.44 -3.17 -0.20
N LEU A 88 17.26 -2.57 -0.03
CA LEU A 88 16.44 -2.73 1.18
C LEU A 88 16.17 -4.21 1.47
N ARG A 89 15.82 -5.00 0.45
CA ARG A 89 15.56 -6.43 0.61
C ARG A 89 16.82 -7.21 1.03
N ASN A 90 17.97 -6.87 0.47
CA ASN A 90 19.26 -7.48 0.81
C ASN A 90 19.70 -7.22 2.27
N LEU A 91 19.11 -6.24 2.94
CA LEU A 91 19.36 -5.97 4.36
C LEU A 91 18.59 -6.90 5.30
N MET A 92 17.56 -7.60 4.80
CA MET A 92 16.82 -8.57 5.62
C MET A 92 17.37 -9.98 5.41
N PRO A 93 17.11 -10.90 6.34
CA PRO A 93 17.37 -12.32 6.13
C PRO A 93 16.71 -12.84 4.84
N SER A 94 17.37 -13.83 4.21
CA SER A 94 16.85 -14.49 3.02
C SER A 94 15.57 -15.28 3.31
N ASN A 95 15.50 -15.93 4.47
CA ASN A 95 14.32 -16.62 4.95
C ASN A 95 13.56 -15.73 5.93
N VAL A 96 12.24 -15.63 5.77
CA VAL A 96 11.38 -14.91 6.71
C VAL A 96 11.45 -15.61 8.07
N PRO A 97 11.80 -14.91 9.16
CA PRO A 97 11.77 -15.48 10.50
C PRO A 97 10.39 -15.99 10.87
N GLN A 98 10.33 -17.11 11.61
CA GLN A 98 9.07 -17.75 12.00
C GLN A 98 8.09 -16.79 12.68
N ALA A 99 8.57 -15.90 13.56
CA ALA A 99 7.72 -14.91 14.23
C ALA A 99 7.03 -13.94 13.26
N LEU A 100 7.71 -13.59 12.17
CA LEU A 100 7.16 -12.70 11.13
C LEU A 100 6.23 -13.46 10.18
N SER A 101 6.54 -14.72 9.88
CA SER A 101 5.62 -15.59 9.15
C SER A 101 4.33 -15.85 9.91
N ALA A 102 4.40 -16.06 11.24
CA ALA A 102 3.22 -16.24 12.10
C ALA A 102 2.36 -14.97 12.13
N TYR A 103 3.00 -13.80 12.25
CA TYR A 103 2.34 -12.50 12.19
C TYR A 103 1.53 -12.28 10.91
N GLN A 104 2.04 -12.72 9.74
CA GLN A 104 1.30 -12.62 8.47
C GLN A 104 0.11 -13.60 8.39
N ALA A 105 0.16 -14.73 9.10
CA ALA A 105 -0.87 -15.77 9.04
C ALA A 105 -2.04 -15.50 10.00
N GLU A 106 -1.77 -15.21 11.28
CA GLU A 106 -2.79 -14.98 12.30
C GLU A 106 -2.42 -13.85 13.28
N PHE A 107 -3.44 -13.12 13.73
CA PHE A 107 -3.31 -12.00 14.67
C PHE A 107 -3.55 -12.47 16.10
N SER A 108 -2.61 -13.18 16.73
CA SER A 108 -2.61 -13.40 18.19
C SER A 108 -1.72 -12.38 18.91
N GLU A 109 -2.00 -12.10 20.19
CA GLU A 109 -1.17 -11.17 20.99
C GLU A 109 0.28 -11.66 21.15
N ALA A 110 0.48 -12.98 21.25
CA ALA A 110 1.81 -13.58 21.33
C ALA A 110 2.61 -13.33 20.04
N ASP A 111 1.95 -13.43 18.88
CA ASP A 111 2.58 -13.20 17.58
C ASP A 111 2.98 -11.74 17.40
N LEU A 112 2.19 -10.79 17.89
CA LEU A 112 2.54 -9.36 17.87
C LEU A 112 3.84 -9.07 18.64
N SER A 113 3.98 -9.65 19.83
CA SER A 113 5.17 -9.45 20.68
C SER A 113 6.41 -10.13 20.09
N ALA A 114 6.24 -11.33 19.55
CA ALA A 114 7.33 -12.07 18.90
C ALA A 114 7.80 -11.35 17.62
N ALA A 115 6.87 -10.87 16.79
CA ALA A 115 7.16 -10.08 15.60
C ALA A 115 7.88 -8.77 15.95
N ASP A 116 7.40 -8.03 16.95
CA ASP A 116 8.05 -6.81 17.42
C ASP A 116 9.51 -7.05 17.84
N SER A 117 9.73 -8.10 18.64
CA SER A 117 11.08 -8.51 19.08
C SER A 117 11.97 -8.87 17.89
N ALA A 118 11.43 -9.59 16.91
CA ALA A 118 12.14 -9.95 15.69
C ALA A 118 12.53 -8.70 14.87
N ILE A 119 11.61 -7.76 14.64
CA ILE A 119 11.87 -6.52 13.91
C ILE A 119 12.93 -5.68 14.63
N LYS A 120 12.87 -5.56 15.96
CA LYS A 120 13.89 -4.85 16.75
C LYS A 120 15.28 -5.49 16.62
N ALA A 121 15.33 -6.82 16.52
CA ALA A 121 16.59 -7.54 16.35
C ALA A 121 17.17 -7.37 14.94
N ILE A 122 16.40 -7.72 13.90
CA ILE A 122 16.92 -7.92 12.53
C ILE A 122 16.53 -6.81 11.54
N GLY A 123 15.53 -5.99 11.89
CA GLY A 123 15.03 -4.95 11.00
C GLY A 123 16.03 -3.81 10.81
N VAL A 124 15.70 -2.93 9.89
CA VAL A 124 16.51 -1.76 9.55
C VAL A 124 15.71 -0.48 9.74
N THR A 125 16.43 0.61 9.99
CA THR A 125 15.82 1.93 10.00
C THR A 125 15.49 2.35 8.57
N MET A 126 14.23 2.71 8.32
CA MET A 126 13.80 3.23 7.02
C MET A 126 14.45 4.59 6.74
N PRO A 127 14.62 5.00 5.49
CA PRO A 127 15.21 6.31 5.19
C PRO A 127 14.22 7.44 5.43
N ASN A 128 14.74 8.59 5.86
CA ASN A 128 14.00 9.85 5.84
C ASN A 128 13.45 10.13 4.44
N GLY A 129 12.19 10.55 4.35
CA GLY A 129 11.50 10.85 3.10
C GLY A 129 10.91 9.61 2.40
N GLN A 130 10.97 8.42 3.00
CA GLN A 130 10.23 7.27 2.50
C GLN A 130 8.73 7.49 2.66
N PHE A 131 7.96 7.14 1.62
CA PHE A 131 6.50 7.10 1.67
C PHE A 131 5.99 5.65 1.60
N LEU A 132 4.96 5.36 2.39
CA LEU A 132 4.25 4.07 2.45
C LEU A 132 2.75 4.34 2.65
N PHE A 133 1.94 3.29 2.58
CA PHE A 133 0.49 3.36 2.77
C PHE A 133 0.05 2.49 3.95
N HIS A 134 -0.92 2.97 4.72
CA HIS A 134 -1.57 2.19 5.77
C HIS A 134 -3.08 2.28 5.63
N GLY A 135 -3.78 1.15 5.81
CA GLY A 135 -5.23 1.11 5.84
C GLY A 135 -5.75 0.74 7.22
N GLY A 136 -6.53 1.62 7.80
CA GLY A 136 -7.01 1.49 9.17
C GLY A 136 -7.56 2.81 9.66
N LEU A 137 -8.36 2.77 10.73
CA LEU A 137 -8.97 3.97 11.30
C LEU A 137 -7.91 4.84 11.99
N TRP A 138 -7.82 6.12 11.62
CA TRP A 138 -7.08 7.08 12.43
C TRP A 138 -7.90 7.43 13.69
N PRO A 139 -7.30 7.43 14.89
CA PRO A 139 -8.05 7.75 16.11
C PRO A 139 -8.59 9.19 16.07
N LEU A 140 -9.91 9.33 16.16
CA LEU A 140 -10.57 10.64 16.07
C LEU A 140 -10.10 11.59 17.18
N GLY A 141 -9.79 12.83 16.80
CA GLY A 141 -9.35 13.88 17.74
C GLY A 141 -7.92 13.68 18.28
N VAL A 142 -7.18 12.68 17.78
CA VAL A 142 -5.79 12.45 18.17
C VAL A 142 -4.86 13.07 17.14
N GLN A 143 -4.04 14.00 17.61
CA GLN A 143 -3.01 14.64 16.80
C GLN A 143 -1.77 13.74 16.66
N THR A 144 -1.35 13.11 17.75
CA THR A 144 -0.14 12.29 17.82
C THR A 144 -0.36 11.12 18.77
N PHE A 145 0.15 9.94 18.44
CA PHE A 145 0.23 8.80 19.38
C PHE A 145 1.42 7.90 19.10
N THR A 146 1.79 7.08 20.09
CA THR A 146 2.85 6.07 19.96
C THR A 146 2.25 4.69 19.71
N THR A 147 2.79 3.98 18.73
CA THR A 147 2.36 2.62 18.39
C THR A 147 2.67 1.64 19.51
N THR A 148 1.65 0.92 19.95
CA THR A 148 1.76 -0.15 20.98
C THR A 148 1.81 -1.55 20.37
N ARG A 149 1.69 -1.64 19.04
CA ARG A 149 1.76 -2.87 18.25
C ARG A 149 2.60 -2.61 16.99
N PRO A 150 3.16 -3.64 16.34
CA PRO A 150 3.79 -3.48 15.04
C PRO A 150 2.87 -2.75 14.06
N PHE A 151 3.41 -1.77 13.35
CA PHE A 151 2.66 -0.91 12.44
C PHE A 151 2.91 -1.35 11.00
N SER A 152 1.96 -2.10 10.44
CA SER A 152 2.02 -2.63 9.08
C SER A 152 1.69 -1.56 8.05
N THR A 153 2.49 -1.47 7.00
CA THR A 153 2.34 -0.53 5.89
C THR A 153 2.66 -1.25 4.58
N SER A 154 2.36 -0.64 3.43
CA SER A 154 2.61 -1.21 2.10
C SER A 154 3.14 -0.16 1.13
N PHE A 155 3.90 -0.58 0.13
CA PHE A 155 4.20 0.25 -1.04
C PHE A 155 3.01 0.46 -1.98
N CYS A 156 1.88 -0.24 -1.77
CA CYS A 156 0.71 -0.18 -2.64
C CYS A 156 -0.54 0.37 -1.94
N PRO A 157 -1.16 1.44 -2.46
CA PRO A 157 -2.37 2.01 -1.85
C PRO A 157 -3.56 1.07 -1.97
N GLN A 158 -3.63 0.21 -2.99
CA GLN A 158 -4.71 -0.78 -3.14
C GLN A 158 -4.68 -1.82 -2.02
N VAL A 159 -3.49 -2.31 -1.66
CA VAL A 159 -3.32 -3.27 -0.55
C VAL A 159 -3.74 -2.61 0.76
N ALA A 160 -3.26 -1.38 1.02
CA ALA A 160 -3.65 -0.63 2.20
C ALA A 160 -5.18 -0.40 2.24
N ARG A 161 -5.81 0.03 1.13
CA ARG A 161 -7.27 0.20 1.07
C ARG A 161 -8.02 -1.10 1.38
N LYS A 162 -7.60 -2.23 0.80
CA LYS A 162 -8.20 -3.55 1.11
C LYS A 162 -8.09 -3.88 2.60
N ASN A 163 -6.98 -3.51 3.26
CA ASN A 163 -6.83 -3.67 4.71
C ASN A 163 -7.82 -2.79 5.50
N ALA A 164 -8.12 -1.58 5.03
CA ALA A 164 -9.15 -0.71 5.64
C ALA A 164 -10.57 -1.29 5.47
N GLU A 165 -10.81 -2.12 4.45
CA GLU A 165 -12.09 -2.83 4.24
C GLU A 165 -12.16 -4.15 5.02
N TRP A 166 -11.01 -4.79 5.24
CA TRP A 166 -10.91 -6.12 5.81
C TRP A 166 -11.67 -6.26 7.13
N LYS A 167 -12.36 -7.39 7.32
CA LYS A 167 -13.19 -7.68 8.51
C LYS A 167 -14.19 -6.55 8.84
N SER A 168 -14.75 -5.90 7.83
CA SER A 168 -15.77 -4.85 7.98
C SER A 168 -15.27 -3.60 8.71
N LYS A 169 -13.96 -3.36 8.80
CA LYS A 169 -13.37 -2.23 9.56
C LYS A 169 -13.98 -0.89 9.19
N ALA A 170 -13.98 -0.53 7.91
CA ALA A 170 -14.60 0.72 7.44
C ALA A 170 -16.12 0.76 7.69
N TYR A 171 -16.79 -0.39 7.56
CA TYR A 171 -18.21 -0.49 7.87
C TYR A 171 -18.45 -0.23 9.35
N ASP A 172 -17.71 -0.83 10.28
CA ASP A 172 -17.95 -0.67 11.71
C ASP A 172 -17.50 0.71 12.22
N ALA A 173 -16.42 1.26 11.67
CA ALA A 173 -15.92 2.61 11.99
C ALA A 173 -16.83 3.72 11.45
N GLY A 174 -17.62 3.45 10.40
CA GLY A 174 -18.45 4.47 9.76
C GLY A 174 -17.67 5.50 8.95
N ARG A 175 -16.40 5.22 8.65
CA ARG A 175 -15.52 5.97 7.76
C ARG A 175 -14.42 5.05 7.25
N MET A 176 -13.83 5.39 6.10
CA MET A 176 -12.66 4.72 5.55
C MET A 176 -11.48 5.69 5.57
N ASP A 177 -10.38 5.29 6.19
CA ASP A 177 -9.15 6.07 6.17
C ASP A 177 -8.08 5.30 5.40
N LEU A 178 -7.50 5.97 4.40
CA LEU A 178 -6.31 5.52 3.71
C LEU A 178 -5.19 6.49 4.03
N MET A 179 -4.19 6.00 4.78
CA MET A 179 -3.12 6.83 5.27
C MET A 179 -1.93 6.83 4.30
N VAL A 180 -1.40 8.02 4.03
CA VAL A 180 -0.09 8.21 3.41
C VAL A 180 0.91 8.46 4.53
N VAL A 181 1.81 7.50 4.73
CA VAL A 181 2.78 7.49 5.82
C VAL A 181 4.10 8.04 5.30
N HIS A 182 4.58 9.13 5.89
CA HIS A 182 5.83 9.79 5.56
C HIS A 182 6.86 9.56 6.68
N VAL A 183 7.97 8.91 6.36
CA VAL A 183 9.02 8.58 7.34
C VAL A 183 9.88 9.81 7.61
N ILE A 184 9.89 10.28 8.85
CA ILE A 184 10.70 11.40 9.33
C ILE A 184 11.47 11.02 10.60
N GLN A 185 12.77 11.30 10.63
CA GLN A 185 13.67 11.03 11.76
C GLN A 185 13.42 9.67 12.46
N PRO A 186 13.42 8.55 11.73
CA PRO A 186 12.95 7.26 12.24
C PRO A 186 13.82 6.75 13.39
N GLN A 187 13.15 6.41 14.49
CA GLN A 187 13.68 5.88 15.74
C GLN A 187 13.44 4.38 15.87
N THR A 188 12.46 3.84 15.14
CA THR A 188 12.14 2.42 15.12
C THR A 188 12.71 1.71 13.89
N LYS A 189 13.00 0.42 14.05
CA LYS A 189 13.34 -0.48 12.94
C LYS A 189 12.07 -0.95 12.25
N ALA A 190 12.20 -1.27 10.97
CA ALA A 190 11.18 -1.90 10.15
C ALA A 190 11.73 -3.14 9.46
N TYR A 191 10.82 -4.05 9.12
CA TYR A 191 11.10 -5.24 8.31
C TYR A 191 10.33 -5.14 6.99
N ALA A 192 11.01 -5.37 5.87
CA ALA A 192 10.41 -5.38 4.54
C ALA A 192 10.30 -6.82 4.03
N TYR A 193 9.06 -7.29 3.84
CA TYR A 193 8.80 -8.65 3.36
C TYR A 193 9.22 -8.82 1.90
N SER A 194 9.53 -10.08 1.54
CA SER A 194 9.77 -10.41 0.13
C SER A 194 8.49 -10.31 -0.68
N ARG A 195 8.65 -10.04 -1.97
CA ARG A 195 7.57 -10.13 -2.97
C ARG A 195 7.45 -11.53 -3.57
N ASP A 196 8.25 -12.47 -3.09
CA ASP A 196 8.17 -13.88 -3.45
C ASP A 196 7.24 -14.64 -2.49
N GLY A 197 6.56 -15.67 -2.99
CA GLY A 197 5.66 -16.52 -2.21
C GLY A 197 4.23 -15.95 -2.05
N ASP A 198 3.43 -16.62 -1.22
CA ASP A 198 1.97 -16.44 -1.17
C ASP A 198 1.52 -15.05 -0.71
N HIS A 199 2.32 -14.37 0.12
CA HIS A 199 2.04 -13.02 0.64
C HIS A 199 2.79 -11.90 -0.10
N GLY A 200 3.48 -12.21 -1.21
CA GLY A 200 4.29 -11.24 -1.94
C GLY A 200 3.51 -10.07 -2.52
N ASN A 201 2.21 -10.25 -2.74
CA ASN A 201 1.32 -9.22 -3.27
C ASN A 201 1.10 -8.05 -2.30
N GLU A 202 1.34 -8.26 -1.00
CA GLU A 202 1.11 -7.24 0.04
C GLU A 202 2.13 -6.10 0.00
N LYS A 203 3.33 -6.35 -0.55
CA LYS A 203 4.42 -5.36 -0.66
C LYS A 203 4.68 -4.68 0.69
N GLU A 204 4.65 -5.48 1.75
CA GLU A 204 4.51 -5.05 3.13
C GLU A 204 5.84 -4.60 3.76
N VAL A 205 5.77 -3.52 4.53
CA VAL A 205 6.82 -3.04 5.43
C VAL A 205 6.20 -2.85 6.81
N VAL A 206 6.75 -3.51 7.84
CA VAL A 206 6.21 -3.45 9.21
C VAL A 206 7.21 -2.79 10.13
N PHE A 207 6.80 -1.72 10.80
CA PHE A 207 7.59 -1.04 11.83
C PHE A 207 7.42 -1.73 13.17
N ALA A 208 8.50 -1.78 13.96
CA ALA A 208 8.44 -2.17 15.36
C ALA A 208 7.56 -1.19 16.15
N THR A 209 7.10 -1.66 17.31
CA THR A 209 6.41 -0.84 18.32
C THR A 209 7.28 0.34 18.76
N GLY A 210 6.62 1.40 19.24
CA GLY A 210 7.29 2.58 19.78
C GLY A 210 7.47 3.72 18.78
N ALA A 211 7.05 3.54 17.52
CA ALA A 211 7.04 4.62 16.53
C ALA A 211 5.98 5.65 16.91
N GLN A 212 6.32 6.94 16.83
CA GLN A 212 5.38 8.04 17.00
C GLN A 212 4.74 8.38 15.65
N LEU A 213 3.41 8.41 15.62
CA LEU A 213 2.62 8.82 14.46
C LEU A 213 2.01 10.19 14.73
N THR A 214 2.16 11.12 13.79
CA THR A 214 1.59 12.47 13.87
C THR A 214 0.73 12.75 12.65
N LEU A 215 -0.52 13.15 12.86
CA LEU A 215 -1.42 13.59 11.81
C LEU A 215 -0.92 14.90 11.21
N THR A 216 -0.67 14.97 9.91
CA THR A 216 -0.30 16.23 9.26
C THR A 216 -1.50 16.86 8.56
N ARG A 217 -2.34 16.03 7.93
CA ARG A 217 -3.52 16.48 7.21
C ARG A 217 -4.56 15.39 7.10
N GLU A 218 -5.82 15.80 7.13
CA GLU A 218 -6.97 14.96 6.78
C GLU A 218 -7.72 15.64 5.63
N THR A 219 -8.13 14.90 4.61
CA THR A 219 -8.88 15.43 3.47
C THR A 219 -9.94 14.42 3.03
N HIS A 220 -11.21 14.86 3.01
CA HIS A 220 -12.29 14.06 2.42
C HIS A 220 -12.08 13.94 0.91
N ILE A 221 -12.18 12.73 0.39
CA ILE A 221 -11.96 12.45 -1.04
C ILE A 221 -13.25 12.04 -1.74
N ALA A 222 -14.02 11.14 -1.14
CA ALA A 222 -15.23 10.59 -1.71
C ALA A 222 -16.09 9.92 -0.64
N ASP A 223 -17.34 9.62 -0.98
CA ASP A 223 -18.16 8.69 -0.21
C ASP A 223 -18.11 7.31 -0.88
N VAL A 224 -17.81 6.27 -0.11
CA VAL A 224 -17.60 4.91 -0.61
C VAL A 224 -18.59 3.94 0.03
N THR A 225 -18.86 2.83 -0.65
CA THR A 225 -19.66 1.75 -0.05
C THR A 225 -18.76 0.83 0.76
N ALA A 226 -19.02 0.74 2.06
CA ALA A 226 -18.42 -0.25 2.95
C ALA A 226 -19.35 -1.46 3.11
N TYR A 227 -18.78 -2.63 3.34
CA TYR A 227 -19.50 -3.90 3.42
C TYR A 227 -19.27 -4.61 4.76
N LYS A 228 -20.27 -5.36 5.20
CA LYS A 228 -20.21 -6.25 6.37
C LYS A 228 -21.02 -7.51 6.12
N VAL A 229 -20.53 -8.66 6.59
CA VAL A 229 -21.34 -9.88 6.63
C VAL A 229 -22.26 -9.82 7.85
N GLY A 230 -23.56 -9.87 7.61
CA GLY A 230 -24.59 -9.86 8.64
C GLY A 230 -24.80 -11.24 9.29
N PRO A 231 -25.63 -11.32 10.34
CA PRO A 231 -25.83 -12.53 11.13
C PRO A 231 -26.37 -13.73 10.33
N CYS A 232 -27.06 -13.49 9.22
CA CYS A 232 -27.66 -14.52 8.36
C CYS A 232 -26.88 -14.67 7.04
N TYR A 233 -25.57 -14.35 7.04
CA TYR A 233 -24.70 -14.36 5.87
C TYR A 233 -25.11 -13.39 4.75
N GLU A 234 -25.98 -12.44 5.05
CA GLU A 234 -26.33 -11.37 4.12
C GLU A 234 -25.18 -10.35 4.01
N THR A 235 -25.03 -9.75 2.84
CA THR A 235 -24.09 -8.63 2.67
C THR A 235 -24.80 -7.32 3.03
N LEU A 236 -24.46 -6.79 4.19
CA LEU A 236 -24.83 -5.44 4.60
C LEU A 236 -23.92 -4.44 3.89
N LYS A 237 -24.49 -3.32 3.45
CA LYS A 237 -23.76 -2.24 2.79
C LYS A 237 -24.18 -0.89 3.36
N ARG A 238 -23.21 0.01 3.49
CA ARG A 238 -23.42 1.37 3.96
C ARG A 238 -22.49 2.34 3.25
N THR A 239 -23.00 3.51 2.89
CA THR A 239 -22.16 4.62 2.42
C THR A 239 -21.45 5.26 3.59
N VAL A 240 -20.13 5.37 3.51
CA VAL A 240 -19.27 5.99 4.52
C VAL A 240 -18.34 7.01 3.85
N PRO A 241 -18.00 8.12 4.53
CA PRO A 241 -17.00 9.04 4.01
C PRO A 241 -15.61 8.39 4.00
N ALA A 242 -14.85 8.65 2.95
CA ALA A 242 -13.49 8.19 2.78
C ALA A 242 -12.50 9.37 2.82
N TYR A 243 -11.51 9.25 3.70
CA TYR A 243 -10.51 10.27 3.95
C TYR A 243 -9.12 9.80 3.55
N LEU A 244 -8.39 10.70 2.89
CA LEU A 244 -6.95 10.62 2.79
C LEU A 244 -6.38 11.24 4.06
N VAL A 245 -5.57 10.46 4.77
CA VAL A 245 -4.94 10.87 6.03
C VAL A 245 -3.43 10.91 5.82
N GLU A 246 -2.83 12.08 5.82
CA GLU A 246 -1.38 12.23 5.76
C GLU A 246 -0.81 12.18 7.17
N ILE A 247 0.17 11.31 7.39
CA ILE A 247 0.80 11.14 8.70
C ILE A 247 2.32 11.09 8.56
N ASP A 248 3.00 11.61 9.56
CA ASP A 248 4.42 11.45 9.77
C ASP A 248 4.68 10.30 10.75
N ILE A 249 5.70 9.47 10.49
CA ILE A 249 6.19 8.43 11.40
C ILE A 249 7.66 8.69 11.76
N SER A 250 7.95 8.73 13.08
CA SER A 250 9.30 8.77 13.65
C SER A 250 9.54 7.60 14.59
#